data_AF-A0A6A4HQF3-F1
#
_entry.id   AF-A0A6A4HQF3-F1
#
_cell.length_a   1.000
_cell.length_b   1.000
_cell.length_c   1.000
_cell.angle_alpha   90.00
_cell.angle_beta   90.00
_cell.angle_gamma   90.00
#
_symmetry.space_group_name_H-M   'P 1'
#
loop_
_entity.id
_entity.type
_entity.pdbx_description
1 polymer ?
#
loop_
_entity_poly.entity_id
_entity_poly.type
_entity_poly.pdbx_seq_one_letter_code
_entity_poly.pdbx_strand_id
1 'polypeptide(L)'
;MAKGNLASTYINLGQYDEAMKLGIEVLDLCTKVLGPEHPDTLLTKGNLADTYRNLGQYDEAKKLEIEVLDLRTKVNLGQYDEAKKLQIEVLDLHTKVLGPEHPDTLGTKGNLAITYRNLGQYDEAKKLQIEVLDLRTKVLGPEHPDTLKAKGNLANTYRYLGQYDEAKKL
;
A
#
# COMPACT_ATOMS: atom_id res chain seq x y z
N MET A 1 7.79 -19.03 -13.01
CA MET A 1 8.94 -18.79 -12.11
C MET A 1 10.32 -18.89 -12.78
N ALA A 2 10.60 -19.86 -13.66
CA ALA A 2 11.97 -20.02 -14.21
C ALA A 2 12.45 -18.94 -15.22
N LYS A 3 11.56 -18.41 -16.09
CA LYS A 3 11.97 -17.49 -17.17
C LYS A 3 12.26 -16.04 -16.71
N GLY A 4 11.55 -15.55 -15.68
CA GLY A 4 11.78 -14.20 -15.14
C GLY A 4 13.17 -14.04 -14.51
N ASN A 5 13.62 -15.08 -13.78
CA ASN A 5 14.96 -15.13 -13.21
C ASN A 5 16.05 -15.18 -14.29
N LEU A 6 15.76 -15.82 -15.43
CA LEU A 6 16.67 -15.95 -16.57
C LEU A 6 16.93 -14.60 -17.27
N ALA A 7 15.90 -13.76 -17.43
CA ALA A 7 16.06 -12.41 -17.96
C ALA A 7 16.96 -11.54 -17.05
N SER A 8 16.77 -11.60 -15.73
CA SER A 8 17.64 -10.92 -14.77
C SER A 8 19.08 -11.45 -14.81
N THR A 9 19.29 -12.73 -15.11
CA THR A 9 20.65 -13.29 -15.26
C THR A 9 21.33 -12.73 -16.51
N TYR A 10 20.63 -12.62 -17.64
CA TYR A 10 21.16 -11.99 -18.85
C TYR A 10 21.53 -10.52 -18.64
N ILE A 11 20.72 -9.77 -17.89
CA ILE A 11 21.05 -8.39 -17.48
C ILE A 11 22.37 -8.35 -16.70
N ASN A 12 22.53 -9.21 -15.70
CA ASN A 12 23.75 -9.26 -14.87
C ASN A 12 25.00 -9.66 -15.68
N LEU A 13 24.81 -10.37 -16.79
CA LEU A 13 25.88 -10.77 -17.71
C LEU A 13 26.14 -9.74 -18.82
N GLY A 14 25.41 -8.61 -18.85
CA GLY A 14 25.52 -7.58 -19.88
C GLY A 14 24.91 -7.98 -21.24
N GLN A 15 24.17 -9.09 -21.29
CA GLN A 15 23.52 -9.62 -22.50
C GLN A 15 22.12 -9.00 -22.66
N TYR A 16 22.10 -7.69 -22.89
CA TYR A 16 20.86 -6.90 -22.83
C TYR A 16 19.89 -7.17 -23.99
N ASP A 17 20.39 -7.53 -25.18
CA ASP A 17 19.55 -7.86 -26.33
C ASP A 17 18.78 -9.18 -26.11
N GLU A 18 19.45 -10.20 -25.56
CA GLU A 18 18.83 -11.46 -25.16
C GLU A 18 17.85 -11.25 -24.01
N ALA A 19 18.24 -10.43 -23.01
CA ALA A 19 17.37 -10.07 -21.90
C ALA A 19 16.09 -9.37 -22.39
N MET A 20 16.19 -8.47 -23.38
CA MET A 20 15.05 -7.73 -23.93
C MET A 20 14.09 -8.67 -24.66
N LYS A 21 14.58 -9.51 -25.56
CA LYS A 21 13.75 -10.48 -26.30
C LYS A 21 13.00 -11.40 -25.35
N LEU A 22 13.70 -11.95 -24.36
CA LEU A 22 13.09 -12.81 -23.36
C LEU A 22 12.10 -12.02 -22.48
N GLY A 23 12.44 -10.79 -22.08
CA GLY A 23 11.57 -9.93 -21.28
C GLY A 23 10.24 -9.63 -21.96
N ILE A 24 10.24 -9.37 -23.27
CA ILE A 24 9.02 -9.16 -24.06
C ILE A 24 8.18 -10.44 -24.11
N GLU A 25 8.78 -11.60 -24.41
CA GLU A 25 8.06 -12.89 -24.45
C GLU A 25 7.42 -13.24 -23.10
N VAL A 26 8.19 -13.08 -22.01
CA VAL A 26 7.71 -13.37 -20.66
C VAL A 26 6.62 -12.39 -20.26
N LEU A 27 6.72 -11.11 -20.63
CA LEU A 27 5.69 -10.12 -20.32
C LEU A 27 4.37 -10.45 -21.02
N ASP A 28 4.40 -10.80 -22.30
CA ASP A 28 3.20 -11.21 -23.05
C ASP A 28 2.55 -12.45 -22.42
N LEU A 29 3.36 -13.46 -22.07
CA LEU A 29 2.87 -14.67 -21.42
C LEU A 29 2.27 -14.38 -20.03
N CYS A 30 2.97 -13.63 -19.18
CA CYS A 30 2.48 -13.26 -17.85
C CYS A 30 1.19 -12.45 -17.95
N THR A 31 1.09 -11.52 -18.90
CA THR A 31 -0.11 -10.72 -19.13
C THR A 31 -1.30 -11.59 -19.53
N LYS A 32 -1.09 -12.59 -20.40
CA LYS A 32 -2.15 -13.53 -20.83
C LYS A 32 -2.59 -14.49 -19.73
N VAL A 33 -1.65 -15.02 -18.95
CA VAL A 33 -1.92 -16.08 -17.97
C VAL A 33 -2.37 -15.51 -16.63
N LEU A 34 -1.73 -14.46 -16.16
CA LEU A 34 -1.92 -13.89 -14.81
C LEU A 34 -2.70 -12.58 -14.84
N GLY A 35 -2.79 -11.94 -16.01
CA GLY A 35 -3.36 -10.61 -16.16
C GLY A 35 -2.32 -9.48 -16.00
N PRO A 36 -2.65 -8.27 -16.48
CA PRO A 36 -1.73 -7.12 -16.47
C PRO A 36 -1.42 -6.57 -15.08
N GLU A 37 -2.32 -6.76 -14.12
CA GLU A 37 -2.24 -6.22 -12.75
C GLU A 37 -1.55 -7.17 -11.76
N HIS A 38 -1.24 -8.40 -12.18
CA HIS A 38 -0.64 -9.40 -11.29
C HIS A 38 0.78 -9.00 -10.87
N PRO A 39 1.20 -9.21 -9.60
CA PRO A 39 2.53 -8.85 -9.11
C PRO A 39 3.69 -9.33 -9.99
N ASP A 40 3.63 -10.57 -10.48
CA ASP A 40 4.66 -11.15 -11.37
C ASP A 40 4.69 -10.49 -12.75
N THR A 41 3.54 -10.07 -13.28
CA THR A 41 3.46 -9.33 -14.55
C THR A 41 4.10 -7.96 -14.38
N LEU A 42 3.80 -7.26 -13.28
CA LEU A 42 4.39 -5.96 -12.95
C LEU A 42 5.90 -6.04 -12.68
N LEU A 43 6.37 -7.12 -12.05
CA LEU A 43 7.79 -7.39 -11.86
C LEU A 43 8.50 -7.59 -13.20
N THR A 44 7.94 -8.42 -14.08
CA THR A 44 8.50 -8.67 -15.42
C THR A 44 8.59 -7.37 -16.22
N LYS A 45 7.54 -6.54 -16.14
CA LYS A 45 7.49 -5.24 -16.82
C LYS A 45 8.54 -4.26 -16.30
N GLY A 46 8.77 -4.22 -14.99
CA GLY A 46 9.86 -3.43 -14.38
C GLY A 46 11.24 -3.89 -14.86
N ASN A 47 11.48 -5.20 -14.88
CA ASN A 47 12.75 -5.75 -15.37
C ASN A 47 12.98 -5.43 -16.87
N LEU A 48 11.92 -5.43 -17.68
CA LEU A 48 12.00 -5.03 -19.07
C LEU A 48 12.33 -3.53 -19.21
N ALA A 49 11.74 -2.67 -18.38
CA ALA A 49 12.07 -1.25 -18.34
C ALA A 49 13.55 -1.01 -17.96
N ASP A 50 14.07 -1.75 -16.99
CA ASP A 50 15.49 -1.72 -16.64
C ASP A 50 16.39 -2.15 -17.80
N THR A 51 15.95 -3.16 -18.56
CA THR A 51 16.68 -3.63 -19.75
C THR A 51 16.72 -2.54 -20.84
N TYR A 52 15.60 -1.88 -21.11
CA TYR A 52 15.55 -0.75 -22.05
C TYR A 52 16.49 0.37 -21.63
N ARG A 53 16.53 0.70 -20.33
CA ARG A 53 17.44 1.72 -19.79
C ARG A 53 18.90 1.34 -20.01
N ASN A 54 19.28 0.09 -19.81
CA ASN A 54 20.64 -0.39 -20.04
C ASN A 54 21.04 -0.38 -21.53
N LEU A 55 20.07 -0.52 -22.44
CA LEU A 55 20.26 -0.37 -23.89
C LEU A 55 20.28 1.10 -24.36
N GLY A 56 20.09 2.06 -23.45
CA GLY A 56 19.98 3.49 -23.80
C GLY A 56 18.63 3.89 -24.41
N GLN A 57 17.64 2.99 -24.39
CA GLN A 57 16.27 3.20 -24.86
C GLN A 57 15.43 3.82 -23.74
N TYR A 58 15.73 5.07 -23.42
CA TYR A 58 15.18 5.75 -22.24
C TYR A 58 13.69 6.08 -22.36
N ASP A 59 13.19 6.35 -23.57
CA ASP A 59 11.78 6.69 -23.79
C ASP A 59 10.88 5.46 -23.55
N GLU A 60 11.29 4.30 -24.04
CA GLU A 60 10.63 3.01 -23.81
C GLU A 60 10.67 2.62 -22.33
N ALA A 61 11.84 2.76 -21.68
CA ALA A 61 11.99 2.49 -20.26
C ALA A 61 11.04 3.36 -19.42
N LYS A 62 11.05 4.67 -19.64
CA LYS A 62 10.20 5.63 -18.91
C LYS A 62 8.72 5.34 -19.10
N LYS A 63 8.30 5.00 -20.32
CA LYS A 63 6.90 4.64 -20.60
C LYS A 63 6.47 3.43 -19.78
N LEU A 64 7.28 2.37 -19.76
CA LEU A 64 6.97 1.16 -18.99
C LEU A 64 7.00 1.40 -17.49
N GLU A 65 7.95 2.18 -16.97
CA GLU A 65 8.03 2.55 -15.55
C GLU A 65 6.77 3.30 -15.09
N ILE A 66 6.32 4.29 -15.86
CA ILE A 66 5.08 5.02 -15.57
C ILE A 66 3.88 4.08 -15.54
N GLU A 67 3.78 3.18 -16.51
CA GLU A 67 2.68 2.22 -16.58
C GLU A 67 2.69 1.22 -15.43
N VAL A 68 3.88 0.74 -15.01
CA VAL A 68 4.02 -0.10 -13.81
C VAL A 68 3.58 0.64 -12.56
N LEU A 69 3.97 1.91 -12.42
CA LEU A 69 3.61 2.72 -11.26
C LEU A 69 2.10 2.97 -11.18
N ASP A 70 1.46 3.28 -12.31
CA ASP A 70 0.01 3.48 -12.41
C ASP A 70 -0.75 2.21 -12.02
N LEU A 71 -0.39 1.06 -12.61
CA LEU A 71 -1.03 -0.21 -12.30
C LEU A 71 -0.82 -0.62 -10.84
N ARG A 72 0.39 -0.46 -10.29
CA ARG A 72 0.65 -0.71 -8.85
C ARG A 72 -0.21 0.17 -7.96
N THR A 73 -0.33 1.45 -8.31
CA THR A 73 -1.15 2.40 -7.56
C THR A 73 -2.61 1.99 -7.60
N LYS A 74 -3.14 1.66 -8.78
CA LYS A 74 -4.52 1.19 -8.97
C LYS A 74 -4.81 -0.08 -8.16
N VAL A 75 -3.94 -1.09 -8.23
CA VAL A 75 -4.08 -2.34 -7.47
C VAL A 75 -4.10 -2.07 -5.97
N ASN A 76 -3.15 -1.25 -5.48
CA ASN A 76 -3.08 -0.91 -4.07
C ASN A 76 -4.33 -0.17 -3.58
N LEU A 77 -4.83 0.81 -4.35
CA LEU A 77 -6.06 1.53 -4.02
C LEU A 77 -7.26 0.57 -3.99
N GLY A 78 -7.37 -0.33 -4.96
CA GLY A 78 -8.41 -1.36 -4.98
C GLY A 78 -8.38 -2.27 -3.75
N GLN A 79 -7.18 -2.72 -3.34
CA GLN A 79 -7.00 -3.51 -2.11
C GLN A 79 -7.39 -2.74 -0.85
N TYR A 80 -7.07 -1.45 -0.78
CA TYR A 80 -7.49 -0.62 0.36
C TYR A 80 -9.00 -0.37 0.38
N ASP A 81 -9.65 -0.22 -0.77
CA ASP A 81 -11.11 -0.10 -0.83
C ASP A 81 -11.82 -1.38 -0.40
N GLU A 82 -11.29 -2.55 -0.76
CA GLU A 82 -11.79 -3.85 -0.28
C GLU A 82 -11.56 -4.01 1.22
N ALA A 83 -10.36 -3.71 1.70
CA ALA A 83 -10.03 -3.74 3.12
C ALA A 83 -10.94 -2.81 3.94
N LYS A 84 -11.22 -1.60 3.44
CA LYS A 84 -12.14 -0.64 4.06
C LYS A 84 -13.54 -1.24 4.25
N LYS A 85 -14.09 -1.88 3.21
CA LYS A 85 -15.43 -2.51 3.30
C LYS A 85 -15.47 -3.60 4.37
N LEU A 86 -14.50 -4.51 4.34
CA LEU A 86 -14.41 -5.60 5.33
C LEU A 86 -14.20 -5.06 6.75
N GLN A 87 -13.35 -4.05 6.92
CA GLN A 87 -13.11 -3.42 8.23
C GLN A 87 -14.36 -2.73 8.80
N ILE A 88 -15.21 -2.13 7.95
CA ILE A 88 -16.50 -1.57 8.38
C ILE A 88 -17.42 -2.69 8.89
N GLU A 89 -17.54 -3.80 8.15
CA GLU A 89 -18.35 -4.94 8.58
C GLU A 89 -17.85 -5.55 9.90
N VAL A 90 -16.53 -5.74 10.02
CA VAL A 90 -15.90 -6.24 11.25
C VAL A 90 -16.11 -5.26 12.41
N LEU A 91 -16.01 -3.95 12.17
CA LEU A 91 -16.23 -2.94 13.20
C LEU A 91 -17.67 -2.98 13.72
N ASP A 92 -18.65 -3.11 12.82
CA ASP A 92 -20.06 -3.24 13.19
C ASP A 92 -20.32 -4.49 14.03
N LEU A 93 -19.72 -5.63 13.66
CA LEU A 93 -19.84 -6.88 14.41
C LEU A 93 -19.15 -6.81 15.78
N HIS A 94 -17.90 -6.33 15.84
CA HIS A 94 -17.17 -6.16 17.10
C HIS A 94 -17.92 -5.20 18.04
N THR A 95 -18.46 -4.10 17.51
CA THR A 95 -19.23 -3.15 18.32
C THR A 95 -20.49 -3.79 18.90
N LYS A 96 -21.20 -4.64 18.14
CA LYS A 96 -22.40 -5.34 18.61
C LYS A 96 -22.09 -6.44 19.63
N VAL A 97 -21.02 -7.20 19.44
CA VAL A 97 -20.71 -8.39 20.25
C VAL A 97 -19.85 -8.06 21.48
N LEU A 98 -18.81 -7.25 21.30
CA LEU A 98 -17.81 -6.94 22.33
C LEU A 98 -18.06 -5.57 22.99
N GLY A 99 -18.80 -4.70 22.32
CA GLY A 99 -19.02 -3.32 22.73
C GLY A 99 -18.03 -2.34 22.10
N PRO A 100 -18.34 -1.03 22.14
CA PRO A 100 -17.56 0.01 21.47
C PRO A 100 -16.18 0.28 22.11
N GLU A 101 -16.01 0.00 23.40
CA GLU A 101 -14.77 0.28 24.14
C GLU A 101 -13.82 -0.94 24.21
N HIS A 102 -14.23 -2.10 23.67
CA HIS A 102 -13.41 -3.31 23.73
C HIS A 102 -12.10 -3.13 22.93
N PRO A 103 -10.93 -3.60 23.42
CA PRO A 103 -9.65 -3.44 22.75
C PRO A 103 -9.65 -3.86 21.26
N ASP A 104 -10.31 -4.97 20.93
CA ASP A 104 -10.43 -5.44 19.54
C ASP A 104 -11.30 -4.53 18.67
N THR A 105 -12.38 -3.95 19.22
CA THR A 105 -13.20 -2.95 18.52
C THR A 105 -12.37 -1.70 18.22
N LEU A 106 -11.63 -1.21 19.22
CA LEU A 106 -10.71 -0.07 19.07
C LEU A 106 -9.56 -0.37 18.11
N GLY A 107 -9.07 -1.61 18.09
CA GLY A 107 -8.10 -2.12 17.12
C GLY A 107 -8.62 -2.02 15.68
N THR A 108 -9.81 -2.57 15.42
CA THR A 108 -10.45 -2.49 14.09
C THR A 108 -10.67 -1.04 13.67
N LYS A 109 -11.16 -0.19 14.57
CA LYS A 109 -11.37 1.23 14.30
C LYS A 109 -10.09 1.98 13.95
N GLY A 110 -9.00 1.70 14.67
CA GLY A 110 -7.68 2.26 14.38
C GLY A 110 -7.15 1.81 13.01
N ASN A 111 -7.36 0.54 12.65
CA ASN A 111 -6.98 0.01 11.33
C ASN A 111 -7.80 0.65 10.20
N LEU A 112 -9.11 0.82 10.39
CA LEU A 112 -9.97 1.51 9.43
C LEU A 112 -9.50 2.95 9.19
N ALA A 113 -9.08 3.65 10.23
CA ALA A 113 -8.53 4.99 10.10
C ALA A 113 -7.20 5.03 9.31
N ILE A 114 -6.34 4.02 9.47
CA ILE A 114 -5.12 3.88 8.64
C ILE A 114 -5.49 3.62 7.18
N THR A 115 -6.48 2.77 6.91
CA THR A 115 -6.98 2.51 5.55
C THR A 115 -7.52 3.77 4.89
N TYR A 116 -8.31 4.58 5.61
CA TYR A 116 -8.75 5.89 5.12
C TYR A 116 -7.57 6.79 4.74
N ARG A 117 -6.52 6.85 5.58
CA ARG A 117 -5.31 7.64 5.28
C ARG A 117 -4.61 7.14 4.02
N ASN A 118 -4.50 5.82 3.82
CA ASN A 118 -3.87 5.24 2.63
C ASN A 118 -4.67 5.50 1.34
N LEU A 119 -5.98 5.70 1.46
CA LEU A 119 -6.85 6.15 0.37
C LEU A 119 -6.84 7.68 0.18
N GLY A 120 -6.05 8.43 0.94
CA GLY A 120 -6.02 9.90 0.90
C GLY A 120 -7.22 10.57 1.58
N GLN A 121 -8.06 9.81 2.28
CA GLN A 121 -9.25 10.27 2.99
C GLN A 121 -8.86 10.74 4.42
N TYR A 122 -8.08 11.81 4.48
CA TYR A 122 -7.40 12.23 5.72
C TYR A 122 -8.34 12.74 6.80
N ASP A 123 -9.47 13.36 6.45
CA ASP A 123 -10.42 13.88 7.43
C ASP A 123 -11.20 12.76 8.12
N GLU A 124 -11.60 11.71 7.39
CA GLU A 124 -12.20 10.50 7.94
C GLU A 124 -11.22 9.77 8.86
N ALA A 125 -9.96 9.63 8.42
CA ALA A 125 -8.89 9.05 9.23
C ALA A 125 -8.69 9.81 10.55
N LYS A 126 -8.61 11.14 10.48
CA LYS A 126 -8.45 12.02 11.66
C LYS A 126 -9.60 11.84 12.64
N LYS A 127 -10.85 11.88 12.17
CA LYS A 127 -12.04 11.72 13.03
C LYS A 127 -12.00 10.41 13.82
N LEU A 128 -11.72 9.29 13.13
CA LEU A 128 -11.63 7.98 13.79
C LEU A 128 -10.43 7.87 14.73
N GLN A 129 -9.28 8.45 14.36
CA GLN A 129 -8.08 8.41 15.21
C GLN A 129 -8.23 9.22 16.50
N ILE A 130 -8.92 10.36 16.47
CA ILE A 130 -9.26 11.13 17.68
C ILE A 130 -10.10 10.25 18.62
N GLU A 131 -11.16 9.64 18.10
CA GLU A 131 -12.03 8.80 18.92
C GLU A 131 -11.30 7.57 19.49
N VAL A 132 -10.45 6.92 18.69
CA VAL A 132 -9.61 5.79 19.17
C VAL A 132 -8.64 6.25 20.25
N LEU A 133 -8.01 7.41 20.10
CA LEU A 133 -7.09 7.95 21.10
C LEU A 133 -7.81 8.25 22.41
N ASP A 134 -8.98 8.90 22.34
CA ASP A 134 -9.78 9.24 23.52
C ASP A 134 -10.22 7.98 24.27
N LEU A 135 -10.76 6.98 23.55
CA LEU A 135 -11.21 5.72 24.15
C LEU A 135 -10.05 4.89 24.71
N ARG A 136 -8.92 4.78 24.01
CA ARG A 136 -7.74 4.06 24.52
C ARG A 136 -7.14 4.75 25.74
N THR A 137 -7.13 6.08 25.76
CA THR A 137 -6.68 6.84 26.94
C THR A 137 -7.58 6.55 28.14
N LYS A 138 -8.91 6.52 27.94
CA LYS A 138 -9.88 6.19 28.99
C LYS A 138 -9.75 4.74 29.50
N VAL A 139 -9.61 3.78 28.60
CA VAL A 139 -9.67 2.34 28.93
C VAL A 139 -8.32 1.79 29.41
N LEU A 140 -7.22 2.19 28.77
CA LEU A 140 -5.88 1.63 28.98
C LEU A 140 -4.93 2.59 29.71
N GLY A 141 -5.28 3.88 29.76
CA GLY A 141 -4.42 4.93 30.29
C GLY A 141 -3.55 5.59 29.22
N PRO A 142 -3.03 6.81 29.51
CA PRO A 142 -2.29 7.63 28.56
C PRO A 142 -0.92 7.06 28.15
N GLU A 143 -0.28 6.29 29.03
CA GLU A 143 1.08 5.74 28.80
C GLU A 143 1.07 4.34 28.19
N HIS A 144 -0.11 3.74 27.99
CA HIS A 144 -0.20 2.40 27.42
C HIS A 144 0.34 2.40 25.97
N PRO A 145 1.12 1.37 25.56
CA PRO A 145 1.71 1.30 24.21
C PRO A 145 0.70 1.52 23.07
N ASP A 146 -0.51 0.99 23.20
CA ASP A 146 -1.57 1.17 22.20
C ASP A 146 -2.13 2.60 22.14
N THR A 147 -2.14 3.31 23.27
CA THR A 147 -2.52 4.73 23.33
C THR A 147 -1.46 5.58 22.66
N LEU A 148 -0.18 5.32 22.97
CA LEU A 148 0.96 6.01 22.34
C LEU A 148 1.01 5.75 20.82
N LYS A 149 0.71 4.53 20.37
CA LYS A 149 0.59 4.20 18.95
C LYS A 149 -0.55 4.97 18.28
N ALA A 150 -1.72 5.09 18.93
CA ALA A 150 -2.84 5.88 18.42
C ALA A 150 -2.46 7.37 18.29
N LYS A 151 -1.76 7.92 19.28
CA LYS A 151 -1.20 9.28 19.27
C LYS A 151 -0.28 9.52 18.07
N GLY A 152 0.68 8.61 17.85
CA GLY A 152 1.59 8.69 16.70
C GLY A 152 0.87 8.59 15.34
N ASN A 153 -0.17 7.77 15.25
CA ASN A 153 -0.99 7.68 14.04
C ASN A 153 -1.74 8.99 13.74
N LEU A 154 -2.32 9.61 14.77
CA LEU A 154 -3.01 10.90 14.64
C LEU A 154 -2.05 12.03 14.27
N ALA A 155 -0.86 12.07 14.90
CA ALA A 155 0.18 13.05 14.56
C ALA A 155 0.61 12.93 13.09
N ASN A 156 0.76 11.72 12.57
CA ASN A 156 1.05 11.50 11.16
C ASN A 156 -0.07 12.01 10.24
N THR A 157 -1.33 11.75 10.58
CA THR A 157 -2.46 12.26 9.80
C THR A 157 -2.53 13.79 9.82
N TYR A 158 -2.26 14.42 10.95
CA TYR A 158 -2.14 15.87 11.04
C TYR A 158 -1.04 16.42 10.13
N ARG A 159 0.12 15.76 10.05
CA ARG A 159 1.19 16.16 9.12
C ARG A 159 0.75 16.09 7.65
N TYR A 160 0.01 15.05 7.25
CA TYR A 160 -0.54 14.96 5.89
C TYR A 160 -1.56 16.08 5.58
N LEU A 161 -2.28 16.55 6.60
CA LEU A 161 -3.20 17.69 6.51
C LEU A 161 -2.51 19.06 6.63
N GLY A 162 -1.18 19.12 6.83
CA GLY A 162 -0.44 20.36 7.07
C GLY A 162 -0.69 21.00 8.45
N GLN A 163 -1.31 20.26 9.37
CA GLN A 163 -1.68 20.69 10.73
C GLN A 163 -0.53 20.40 11.72
N TYR A 164 0.61 21.06 11.52
CA TYR A 164 1.86 20.75 12.26
C TYR A 164 1.80 21.11 13.74
N ASP A 165 1.06 22.17 14.11
CA ASP A 165 0.92 22.60 15.50
C ASP A 165 0.11 21.59 16.31
N GLU A 166 -0.95 21.02 15.73
CA GLU A 166 -1.75 19.95 16.30
C GLU A 166 -0.91 18.67 16.45
N ALA A 167 -0.12 18.32 15.44
CA ALA A 167 0.78 17.17 15.51
C ALA A 167 1.82 17.31 16.65
N LYS A 168 2.32 18.53 16.91
CA LYS A 168 3.29 18.80 17.98
C LYS A 168 2.70 18.77 19.38
N LYS A 169 1.39 19.05 19.52
CA LYS A 169 0.68 19.05 20.81
C LYS A 169 0.33 17.65 21.31
N LEU A 170 0.36 16.65 20.43
CA LEU A 170 0.24 15.24 20.77
C LEU A 170 1.54 14.77 21.42
#